data_AF-A0A160VHZ4-F1
#
_entry.id   AF-A0A160VHZ4-F1
#
_cell.length_a   1.000
_cell.length_b   1.000
_cell.length_c   1.000
_cell.angle_alpha   90.00
_cell.angle_beta   90.00
_cell.angle_gamma   90.00
#
_symmetry.space_group_name_H-M   'P 1'
#
loop_
_entity.id
_entity.type
_entity.pdbx_description
1 polymer ?
#
loop_
_entity_poly.entity_id
_entity_poly.type
_entity_poly.pdbx_seq_one_letter_code
_entity_poly.pdbx_strand_id
1 'polypeptide(L)'
;MYIGVFTVGADLTGGLLTLSSIRKRKRKVVLIFKDFHANFFKRAEQDVIFICRDGAAIDHAVQPAVDKGERINLPIKYHSHAIPRY
;
A
#
# COMPACT_ATOMS: atom_id res chain seq x y z
N MET A 1 -7.09 6.52 17.05
CA MET A 1 -7.26 5.43 16.06
C MET A 1 -6.69 4.13 16.63
N TYR A 2 -7.43 3.03 16.55
CA TYR A 2 -6.98 1.70 16.96
C TYR A 2 -5.90 1.16 16.00
N ILE A 3 -4.93 0.38 16.50
CA ILE A 3 -3.79 -0.11 15.70
C ILE A 3 -4.23 -0.96 14.51
N GLY A 4 -5.29 -1.77 14.64
CA GLY A 4 -5.82 -2.55 13.51
C GLY A 4 -6.43 -1.68 12.40
N VAL A 5 -6.97 -0.50 12.73
CA VAL A 5 -7.41 0.45 11.69
C VAL A 5 -6.21 1.09 11.00
N PHE A 6 -5.11 1.28 11.73
CA PHE A 6 -3.85 1.78 11.15
C PHE A 6 -3.26 0.81 10.14
N THR A 7 -3.24 -0.49 10.45
CA THR A 7 -2.76 -1.53 9.52
C THR A 7 -3.66 -1.64 8.29
N VAL A 8 -4.99 -1.56 8.46
CA VAL A 8 -5.92 -1.58 7.32
C VAL A 8 -5.75 -0.35 6.42
N GLY A 9 -5.57 0.85 7.00
CA GLY A 9 -5.33 2.07 6.21
C GLY A 9 -4.05 2.00 5.39
N ALA A 10 -2.99 1.45 5.97
CA ALA A 10 -1.75 1.15 5.28
C ALA A 10 -1.93 0.18 4.10
N ASP A 11 -2.58 -0.95 4.35
CA ASP A 11 -2.82 -1.98 3.34
C ASP A 11 -3.69 -1.48 2.20
N LEU A 12 -4.75 -0.72 2.50
CA LEU A 12 -5.60 -0.12 1.47
C LEU A 12 -4.80 0.85 0.59
N THR A 13 -3.89 1.63 1.17
CA THR A 13 -3.12 2.62 0.41
C THR A 13 -2.18 1.96 -0.61
N GLY A 14 -1.40 0.95 -0.19
CA GLY A 14 -0.52 0.21 -1.11
C GLY A 14 -1.28 -0.78 -2.00
N GLY A 15 -2.28 -1.45 -1.45
CA GLY A 15 -3.08 -2.45 -2.14
C GLY A 15 -3.95 -1.87 -3.24
N LEU A 16 -4.62 -0.74 -3.02
CA LEU A 16 -5.44 -0.08 -4.04
C LEU A 16 -4.59 0.43 -5.22
N LEU A 17 -3.37 0.95 -4.96
CA LEU A 17 -2.44 1.32 -6.02
C LEU A 17 -2.04 0.10 -6.86
N THR A 18 -1.74 -1.02 -6.19
CA THR A 18 -1.38 -2.27 -6.86
C THR A 18 -2.54 -2.86 -7.65
N LEU A 19 -3.75 -2.89 -7.08
CA LEU A 19 -4.96 -3.32 -7.78
C LEU A 19 -5.28 -2.43 -8.99
N SER A 20 -5.09 -1.11 -8.87
CA SER A 20 -5.24 -0.18 -10.00
C SER A 20 -4.25 -0.49 -11.12
N SER A 21 -2.98 -0.72 -10.76
CA SER A 21 -1.91 -1.13 -11.67
C SER A 21 -2.22 -2.45 -12.41
N ILE A 22 -2.73 -3.45 -11.69
CA ILE A 22 -3.14 -4.76 -12.25
C ILE A 22 -4.34 -4.59 -13.20
N ARG A 23 -5.37 -3.82 -12.79
CA ARG A 23 -6.57 -3.58 -13.61
C ARG A 23 -6.24 -2.90 -14.93
N LYS A 24 -5.34 -1.92 -14.94
CA LYS A 24 -4.85 -1.26 -16.17
C LYS A 24 -4.25 -2.26 -17.15
N ARG A 25 -3.60 -3.32 -16.65
CA ARG A 25 -2.94 -4.36 -17.44
C ARG A 25 -3.86 -5.51 -17.84
N LYS A 26 -5.16 -5.50 -17.50
CA LYS A 26 -6.17 -6.49 -17.90
C LYS A 26 -5.79 -7.97 -17.66
N ARG A 27 -4.96 -8.25 -16.65
CA ARG A 27 -4.53 -9.61 -16.28
C ARG A 27 -4.89 -9.91 -14.83
N LYS A 28 -5.06 -11.20 -14.51
CA LYS A 28 -5.32 -11.67 -13.14
C LYS A 28 -4.00 -11.88 -12.43
N VAL A 29 -3.54 -10.88 -11.68
CA VAL A 29 -2.43 -11.01 -10.73
C VAL A 29 -3.01 -11.08 -9.32
N VAL A 30 -2.56 -12.04 -8.51
CA VAL A 30 -2.99 -12.17 -7.11
C VAL A 30 -2.05 -11.34 -6.24
N LEU A 31 -2.61 -10.31 -5.60
CA LEU A 31 -1.91 -9.51 -4.60
C LEU A 31 -1.95 -10.22 -3.23
N ILE A 32 -0.80 -10.31 -2.56
CA ILE A 32 -0.68 -10.87 -1.20
C ILE A 32 0.29 -10.00 -0.40
N PHE A 33 -0.13 -9.55 0.79
CA PHE A 33 0.76 -8.96 1.78
C PHE A 33 1.53 -10.07 2.50
N LYS A 34 2.85 -10.14 2.27
CA LYS A 34 3.72 -11.22 2.78
C LYS A 34 4.25 -10.90 4.18
N ASP A 35 4.64 -9.64 4.39
CA ASP A 35 5.19 -9.13 5.63
C ASP A 35 4.68 -7.70 5.86
N PHE A 36 4.78 -7.24 7.12
CA PHE A 36 4.35 -5.91 7.52
C PHE A 36 5.19 -5.44 8.71
N HIS A 37 5.68 -4.21 8.64
CA HIS A 37 6.38 -3.54 9.74
C HIS A 37 5.89 -2.10 9.84
N ALA A 38 5.54 -1.67 11.05
CA ALA A 38 5.11 -0.31 11.32
C ALA A 38 5.71 0.19 12.63
N ASN A 39 6.12 1.45 12.63
CA ASN A 39 6.57 2.16 13.82
C ASN A 39 5.41 3.04 14.33
N PHE A 40 4.93 2.76 15.54
CA PHE A 40 3.87 3.54 16.17
C PHE A 40 4.48 4.66 17.02
N PHE A 41 4.45 5.89 16.50
CA PHE A 41 5.03 7.05 17.19
C PHE A 41 4.06 7.73 18.16
N LYS A 42 2.80 7.92 17.73
CA LYS A 42 1.78 8.61 18.52
C LYS A 42 0.38 8.16 18.12
N ARG A 43 -0.54 8.17 19.07
CA ARG A 43 -1.97 7.98 18.80
C ARG A 43 -2.52 9.12 17.94
N ALA A 44 -3.11 8.77 16.80
CA ALA A 44 -3.91 9.71 16.02
C ALA A 44 -5.27 9.93 16.69
N GLU A 45 -5.59 11.17 17.03
CA GLU A 45 -6.85 11.59 17.69
C GLU A 45 -7.79 12.34 16.74
N GLN A 46 -7.29 12.67 15.55
CA GLN A 46 -8.02 13.37 14.49
C GLN A 46 -8.01 12.53 13.21
N ASP A 47 -8.60 13.07 12.15
CA ASP A 47 -8.60 12.46 10.83
C ASP A 47 -7.16 12.15 10.37
N VAL A 48 -6.96 11.01 9.72
CA VAL A 48 -5.63 10.54 9.31
C VAL A 48 -5.57 10.40 7.81
N ILE A 49 -4.51 10.94 7.21
CA ILE A 49 -4.19 10.72 5.79
C ILE A 49 -3.09 9.65 5.72
N PHE A 50 -3.32 8.66 4.86
CA PHE A 50 -2.31 7.66 4.50
C PHE A 50 -1.79 7.97 3.09
N ILE A 51 -0.47 8.00 2.93
CA ILE A 51 0.19 8.37 1.67
C ILE A 51 1.21 7.31 1.30
N CYS A 52 1.03 6.71 0.13
CA CYS A 52 2.03 5.88 -0.54
C CYS A 52 2.48 6.62 -1.81
N ARG A 53 3.80 6.75 -1.98
CA ARG A 53 4.41 7.40 -3.16
C ARG A 53 5.07 6.41 -4.12
N ASP A 54 4.97 5.12 -3.82
CA ASP A 54 5.65 4.06 -4.57
C ASP A 54 4.86 3.60 -5.81
N GLY A 55 3.94 4.42 -6.33
CA GLY A 55 3.09 4.08 -7.47
C GLY A 55 3.89 3.64 -8.71
N ALA A 56 4.98 4.34 -9.03
CA ALA A 56 5.87 3.97 -10.13
C ALA A 56 6.59 2.63 -9.87
N ALA A 57 7.09 2.40 -8.65
CA ALA A 57 7.75 1.15 -8.29
C ALA A 57 6.77 -0.04 -8.36
N ILE A 58 5.53 0.16 -7.92
CA ILE A 58 4.43 -0.81 -8.04
C ILE A 58 4.18 -1.11 -9.52
N ASP A 59 4.04 -0.09 -10.37
CA ASP A 59 3.82 -0.29 -11.80
C ASP A 59 4.96 -1.08 -12.47
N HIS A 60 6.21 -0.76 -12.11
CA HIS A 60 7.38 -1.48 -12.60
C HIS A 60 7.46 -2.92 -12.09
N ALA A 61 6.96 -3.21 -10.88
CA ALA A 61 6.93 -4.56 -10.32
C ALA A 61 5.77 -5.41 -10.85
N VAL A 62 4.62 -4.81 -11.13
CA VAL A 62 3.46 -5.52 -11.69
C VAL A 62 3.71 -5.95 -13.13
N GLN A 63 4.47 -5.16 -13.90
CA GLN A 63 4.76 -5.49 -15.30
C GLN A 63 5.41 -6.88 -15.49
N PRO A 64 6.56 -7.21 -14.88
CA PRO A 64 7.15 -8.53 -15.00
C PRO A 64 6.29 -9.64 -14.36
N ALA A 65 5.51 -9.33 -13.32
CA ALA A 65 4.57 -10.29 -12.75
C ALA A 65 3.48 -10.69 -13.76
N VAL A 66 3.03 -9.74 -14.59
CA VAL A 66 2.07 -9.98 -15.68
C VAL A 66 2.74 -10.71 -16.84
N ASP A 67 3.94 -10.29 -17.24
CA ASP A 67 4.59 -10.79 -18.45
C ASP A 67 5.19 -12.18 -18.28
N LYS A 68 5.77 -12.47 -17.11
CA LYS A 68 6.48 -13.73 -16.83
C LYS A 68 5.68 -14.71 -15.98
N GLY A 69 4.62 -14.24 -15.32
CA GLY A 69 3.88 -15.05 -14.34
C GLY A 69 4.68 -15.37 -13.07
N GLU A 70 5.80 -14.67 -12.84
CA GLU A 70 6.68 -14.90 -11.69
C GLU A 70 6.22 -14.11 -10.47
N ARG A 71 6.50 -14.65 -9.28
CA ARG A 71 6.26 -13.96 -8.01
C ARG A 71 7.25 -12.81 -7.84
N ILE A 72 6.73 -11.58 -7.79
CA ILE A 72 7.53 -10.39 -7.48
C ILE A 72 7.28 -9.97 -6.03
N ASN A 73 8.37 -9.77 -5.28
CA ASN A 73 8.32 -9.21 -3.94
C ASN A 73 8.84 -7.77 -4.00
N LEU A 74 8.03 -6.83 -3.55
CA LEU A 74 8.36 -5.41 -3.51
C LEU A 74 8.04 -4.87 -2.11
N PRO A 75 9.04 -4.38 -1.34
CA PRO A 75 8.75 -3.63 -0.14
C PRO A 75 8.15 -2.27 -0.52
N ILE A 76 7.01 -1.92 0.09
CA ILE A 76 6.30 -0.67 -0.17
C ILE A 76 6.34 0.20 1.08
N LYS A 77 6.65 1.48 0.92
CA LYS A 77 6.70 2.45 2.01
C LYS A 77 5.49 3.38 1.93
N TYR A 78 4.91 3.61 3.09
CA TYR A 78 3.88 4.61 3.28
C TYR A 78 4.12 5.32 4.61
N HIS A 79 3.53 6.49 4.75
CA HIS A 79 3.48 7.23 5.99
C HIS A 79 2.05 7.70 6.21
N SER A 80 1.73 7.96 7.46
CA SER A 80 0.47 8.58 7.83
C SER A 80 0.73 9.77 8.74
N HIS A 81 -0.18 10.72 8.69
CA HIS A 81 -0.19 11.83 9.62
C HIS A 81 -1.64 12.23 9.95
N ALA A 82 -1.84 12.67 11.18
CA ALA A 82 -3.10 13.30 11.56
C ALA A 82 -3.22 14.66 10.87
N ILE A 83 -4.44 15.04 10.48
CA ILE A 83 -4.78 16.36 9.96
C ILE A 83 -4.99 17.28 11.17
N PRO A 84 -4.21 18.36 11.34
CA PRO A 84 -4.44 19.33 12.39
C PRO A 84 -5.81 19.98 12.21
N ARG A 85 -6.64 19.99 13.24
CA ARG A 85 -7.78 20.92 13.32
C ARG A 85 -7.31 22.20 13.99
N TYR A 86 -7.45 23.32 13.26
CA TYR A 86 -7.31 24.68 13.79
C TYR A 86 -8.54 25.05 14.60
#